data_AF-A0A6S6U546-F1
#
_entry.id   AF-A0A6S6U546-F1
#
_cell.length_a   1.000
_cell.length_b   1.000
_cell.length_c   1.000
_cell.angle_alpha   90.00
_cell.angle_beta   90.00
_cell.angle_gamma   90.00
#
_symmetry.space_group_name_H-M   'P 1'
#
loop_
_entity.id
_entity.type
_entity.pdbx_description
1 polymer ?
#
loop_
_entity_poly.entity_id
_entity_poly.type
_entity_poly.pdbx_seq_one_letter_code
_entity_poly.pdbx_strand_id
1 'polypeptide(L)'
;MHKASNILIRGLLVITTVLWLTSYTRHTAIGIDHDVEQQDRILHKYYRTNWTGHGSIWIGYGSLIKPDDSSQLLEKFDLAAAFFHRKYISLEGKSQTGWNKLGFWYINSSEPRPVFWIGIPSWLPVQLLVLLLFAQKKYLVLRENN
;
A
#
# COMPACT_ATOMS: atom_id res chain seq x y z
N MET A 1 -12.06 12.76 -24.06
CA MET A 1 -11.60 12.63 -22.66
C MET A 1 -12.40 11.58 -21.87
N HIS A 2 -13.74 11.58 -21.91
CA HIS A 2 -14.59 10.61 -21.16
C HIS A 2 -14.31 9.12 -21.39
N LYS A 3 -13.94 8.72 -22.61
CA LYS A 3 -13.58 7.32 -22.91
C LYS A 3 -12.30 6.91 -22.18
N ALA A 4 -11.28 7.77 -22.15
CA ALA A 4 -10.00 7.49 -21.52
C ALA A 4 -10.14 7.39 -20.00
N SER A 5 -10.89 8.30 -19.36
CA SER A 5 -11.17 8.24 -17.92
C SER A 5 -11.94 6.97 -17.54
N ASN A 6 -12.93 6.56 -18.34
CA ASN A 6 -13.66 5.31 -18.13
C ASN A 6 -12.76 4.08 -18.23
N ILE A 7 -11.89 4.02 -19.24
CA ILE A 7 -10.93 2.93 -19.41
C ILE A 7 -9.98 2.87 -18.20
N LEU A 8 -9.46 4.01 -17.76
CA LEU A 8 -8.57 4.10 -16.61
C LEU A 8 -9.26 3.59 -15.32
N ILE A 9 -10.48 4.05 -15.02
CA ILE A 9 -11.20 3.63 -13.81
C ILE A 9 -11.51 2.14 -13.84
N ARG A 10 -11.90 1.59 -15.00
CA ARG A 10 -12.13 0.14 -15.15
C ARG A 10 -10.83 -0.65 -14.97
N GLY A 11 -9.72 -0.17 -15.52
CA GLY A 11 -8.40 -0.76 -15.33
C GLY A 11 -8.00 -0.79 -13.85
N LEU A 12 -8.13 0.35 -13.16
CA LEU A 12 -7.90 0.46 -11.72
C LEU A 12 -8.82 -0.45 -10.91
N LEU A 13 -10.09 -0.56 -11.29
CA LEU A 13 -11.04 -1.46 -10.63
C LEU A 13 -10.60 -2.92 -10.75
N VAL A 14 -10.19 -3.36 -11.94
CA VAL A 14 -9.71 -4.73 -12.14
C VAL A 14 -8.46 -4.99 -11.31
N ILE A 15 -7.47 -4.11 -11.37
CA ILE A 15 -6.21 -4.25 -10.62
C ILE A 15 -6.48 -4.29 -9.11
N THR A 16 -7.24 -3.33 -8.58
CA THR A 16 -7.55 -3.26 -7.15
C THR A 16 -8.40 -4.44 -6.68
N THR A 17 -9.28 -4.98 -7.52
CA THR A 17 -10.06 -6.18 -7.23
C THR A 17 -9.17 -7.42 -7.11
N VAL A 18 -8.23 -7.61 -8.04
CA VAL A 18 -7.26 -8.71 -7.97
C VAL A 18 -6.39 -8.58 -6.71
N LEU A 19 -5.88 -7.38 -6.44
CA LEU A 19 -5.07 -7.14 -5.26
C LEU A 19 -5.87 -7.32 -3.95
N TRP A 20 -7.15 -6.93 -3.92
CA TRP A 20 -8.04 -7.18 -2.78
C TRP A 20 -8.25 -8.68 -2.53
N LEU A 21 -8.64 -9.43 -3.56
CA LEU A 21 -8.91 -10.86 -3.39
C LEU A 21 -7.65 -11.63 -2.97
N THR A 22 -6.49 -11.25 -3.52
CA THR A 22 -5.22 -11.89 -3.16
C THR A 22 -4.68 -11.43 -1.81
N SER A 23 -5.05 -10.24 -1.32
CA SER A 23 -4.53 -9.71 -0.05
C SER A 23 -4.96 -10.48 1.19
N TYR A 24 -5.82 -11.50 1.09
CA TYR A 24 -6.15 -12.40 2.21
C TYR A 24 -5.19 -13.58 2.37
N THR A 25 -4.35 -13.83 1.37
CA THR A 25 -3.44 -15.01 1.37
C THR A 25 -2.04 -14.69 0.88
N ARG A 26 -1.88 -13.57 0.16
CA ARG A 26 -0.64 -13.16 -0.48
C ARG A 26 -0.32 -11.72 -0.13
N HIS A 27 0.97 -11.47 -0.01
CA HIS A 27 1.54 -10.15 0.18
C HIS A 27 1.97 -9.56 -1.16
N THR A 28 1.51 -8.34 -1.45
CA THR A 28 1.99 -7.52 -2.55
C THR A 28 2.40 -6.16 -2.00
N ALA A 29 3.55 -5.64 -2.41
CA ALA A 29 4.03 -4.32 -2.03
C ALA A 29 4.62 -3.60 -3.24
N ILE A 30 4.43 -2.29 -3.27
CA ILE A 30 5.09 -1.38 -4.20
C ILE A 30 5.57 -0.18 -3.42
N GLY A 31 6.69 0.41 -3.81
CA GLY A 31 7.20 1.58 -3.13
C GLY A 31 8.55 2.05 -3.63
N ILE A 32 9.15 2.90 -2.82
CA ILE A 32 10.44 3.53 -3.06
C ILE A 32 11.28 3.33 -1.81
N ASP A 33 12.51 2.89 -2.03
CA ASP A 33 13.52 2.77 -1.00
C ASP A 33 14.65 3.79 -1.26
N HIS A 34 15.29 4.24 -0.18
CA HIS A 34 16.37 5.22 -0.23
C HIS A 34 17.32 5.03 0.95
N ASP A 35 18.61 4.91 0.65
CA ASP A 35 19.66 4.79 1.66
C ASP A 35 20.30 6.14 2.01
N VAL A 36 20.47 6.38 3.31
CA VAL A 36 21.17 7.55 3.86
C VAL A 36 22.35 7.08 4.69
N GLU A 37 23.55 7.57 4.37
CA GLU A 37 24.75 7.32 5.16
C GLU A 37 24.70 8.09 6.50
N GLN A 38 24.99 7.39 7.59
CA GLN A 38 25.05 7.94 8.95
C GLN A 38 26.28 7.41 9.68
N GLN A 39 27.35 8.22 9.72
CA GLN A 39 28.62 7.91 10.38
C GLN A 39 29.20 6.55 9.93
N ASP A 40 28.85 5.46 10.61
CA ASP A 40 29.32 4.08 10.35
C ASP A 40 28.17 3.11 10.05
N ARG A 41 27.02 3.63 9.59
CA ARG A 41 25.80 2.86 9.38
C ARG A 41 25.02 3.38 8.18
N ILE A 42 24.27 2.49 7.55
CA ILE A 42 23.34 2.85 6.48
C ILE A 42 21.93 2.85 7.04
N LEU A 43 21.28 4.01 7.00
CA LEU A 43 19.87 4.17 7.31
C LEU A 43 19.04 3.96 6.04
N HIS A 44 18.51 2.76 5.88
CA HIS A 44 17.59 2.40 4.81
C HIS A 44 16.19 2.90 5.14
N LYS A 45 15.67 3.85 4.36
CA LYS A 45 14.30 4.36 4.47
C LYS A 45 13.46 3.77 3.35
N TYR A 46 12.20 3.45 3.64
CA TYR A 46 11.27 2.95 2.64
C TYR A 46 9.92 3.64 2.78
N TYR A 47 9.26 3.87 1.64
CA TYR A 47 7.89 4.37 1.51
C TYR A 47 7.12 3.37 0.65
N ARG A 48 6.10 2.72 1.21
CA ARG A 48 5.44 1.61 0.50
C ARG A 48 3.93 1.61 0.67
N THR A 49 3.29 1.00 -0.31
CA THR A 49 1.89 0.54 -0.25
C THR A 49 1.90 -0.99 -0.22
N ASN A 50 1.37 -1.58 0.85
CA ASN A 50 1.40 -3.02 1.12
C ASN A 50 -0.01 -3.59 1.18
N TRP A 51 -0.33 -4.54 0.31
CA TRP A 51 -1.41 -5.50 0.48
C TRP A 51 -0.89 -6.60 1.40
N THR A 52 -1.34 -6.57 2.65
CA THR A 52 -0.67 -7.17 3.80
C THR A 52 -0.76 -8.68 3.97
N GLY A 53 -1.58 -9.36 3.18
CA GLY A 53 -1.87 -10.80 3.38
C GLY A 53 -2.96 -11.08 4.41
N HIS A 54 -3.55 -10.05 5.03
CA HIS A 54 -4.70 -10.18 5.96
C HIS A 54 -5.88 -9.26 5.60
N GLY A 55 -6.10 -9.01 4.30
CA GLY A 55 -7.26 -8.28 3.82
C GLY A 55 -7.19 -6.76 3.98
N SER A 56 -6.03 -6.19 4.31
CA SER A 56 -5.85 -4.73 4.43
C SER A 56 -4.72 -4.19 3.54
N ILE A 57 -4.86 -2.93 3.15
CA ILE A 57 -3.88 -2.16 2.38
C ILE A 57 -3.28 -1.14 3.32
N TRP A 58 -1.96 -1.16 3.47
CA TRP A 58 -1.22 -0.23 4.31
C TRP A 58 -0.43 0.72 3.44
N ILE A 59 -0.42 2.00 3.80
CA ILE A 59 0.39 3.02 3.15
C ILE A 59 1.19 3.69 4.25
N GLY A 60 2.49 3.87 4.03
CA GLY A 60 3.34 4.39 5.07
C GLY A 60 4.82 4.33 4.74
N TYR A 61 5.62 4.51 5.78
CA TYR A 61 7.06 4.50 5.70
C TYR A 61 7.69 3.89 6.95
N GLY A 62 8.96 3.55 6.84
CA GLY A 62 9.76 3.15 7.99
C GLY A 62 11.25 3.19 7.66
N SER A 63 12.07 2.80 8.65
CA SER A 63 13.50 2.72 8.45
C SER A 63 14.15 1.52 9.13
N LEU A 64 15.22 1.04 8.50
CA LEU A 64 16.06 -0.05 8.96
C LEU A 64 17.51 0.42 8.94
N ILE A 65 18.21 0.23 10.05
CA ILE A 65 19.66 0.43 10.11
C ILE A 65 20.30 -0.87 9.67
N LYS A 66 21.13 -0.80 8.63
CA LYS A 66 22.01 -1.87 8.19
C LYS A 66 23.44 -1.56 8.66
N PRO A 67 24.24 -2.58 9.02
CA PRO A 67 25.67 -2.36 9.21
C PRO A 67 26.28 -1.81 7.92
N ASP A 68 27.24 -0.91 8.05
CA ASP A 68 27.97 -0.39 6.90
C ASP A 68 28.80 -1.52 6.29
N ASP A 69 28.45 -1.89 5.05
CA ASP A 69 29.26 -2.76 4.22
C ASP A 69 29.85 -1.85 3.14
N SER A 70 31.12 -1.49 3.34
CA SER A 70 31.86 -0.55 2.47
C SER A 70 31.95 -1.03 1.01
N SER A 71 31.52 -2.25 0.72
CA SER A 71 31.41 -2.79 -0.65
C SER A 71 30.06 -2.55 -1.33
N GLN A 72 29.01 -2.16 -0.61
CA GLN A 72 27.69 -1.87 -1.20
C GLN A 72 27.59 -0.41 -1.66
N LEU A 73 27.26 -0.22 -2.93
CA LEU A 73 26.91 1.10 -3.47
C LEU A 73 25.62 1.59 -2.83
N LEU A 74 25.64 2.80 -2.27
CA LEU A 74 24.45 3.44 -1.72
C LEU A 74 23.43 3.73 -2.82
N GLU A 75 22.27 3.07 -2.75
CA GLU A 75 21.17 3.32 -3.67
C GLU A 75 20.34 4.49 -3.16
N LYS A 76 20.52 5.65 -3.80
CA LYS A 76 19.74 6.86 -3.49
C LYS A 76 18.28 6.74 -3.88
N PHE A 77 17.91 5.82 -4.76
CA PHE A 77 16.53 5.62 -5.15
C PHE A 77 16.40 4.24 -5.77
N ASP A 78 15.67 3.37 -5.11
CA ASP A 78 15.33 2.04 -5.63
C ASP A 78 13.81 1.85 -5.67
N LEU A 79 13.31 1.37 -6.81
CA LEU A 79 11.90 1.03 -6.96
C LEU A 79 11.69 -0.39 -6.43
N ALA A 80 11.18 -0.46 -5.20
CA ALA A 80 10.90 -1.73 -4.56
C ALA A 80 9.52 -2.26 -4.95
N ALA A 81 9.46 -3.49 -5.45
CA ALA A 81 8.21 -4.20 -5.68
C ALA A 81 8.31 -5.68 -5.27
N ALA A 82 7.24 -6.18 -4.67
CA ALA A 82 7.07 -7.58 -4.34
C ALA A 82 5.64 -7.98 -4.70
N PHE A 83 5.45 -9.02 -5.52
CA PHE A 83 4.13 -9.45 -5.95
C PHE A 83 3.81 -10.87 -5.46
N PHE A 84 2.62 -11.05 -4.88
CA PHE A 84 2.04 -12.35 -4.53
C PHE A 84 2.91 -13.28 -3.64
N HIS A 85 3.75 -12.72 -2.79
CA HIS A 85 4.60 -13.50 -1.89
C HIS A 85 3.74 -14.15 -0.80
N ARG A 86 4.04 -15.39 -0.42
CA ARG A 86 3.35 -16.06 0.70
C ARG A 86 3.81 -15.57 2.08
N LYS A 87 4.47 -14.42 2.14
CA LYS A 87 5.03 -13.87 3.38
C LYS A 87 3.88 -13.38 4.25
N TYR A 88 3.69 -14.03 5.39
CA TYR A 88 2.82 -13.52 6.44
C TYR A 88 3.54 -12.32 7.09
N ILE A 89 2.97 -11.12 6.97
CA ILE A 89 3.32 -10.05 7.90
C ILE A 89 2.79 -10.53 9.25
N SER A 90 3.68 -11.02 10.11
CA SER A 90 3.27 -11.48 11.44
C SER A 90 2.68 -10.30 12.20
N LEU A 91 1.41 -10.44 12.55
CA LEU A 91 0.68 -9.54 13.45
C LEU A 91 0.89 -9.95 14.92
N GLU A 92 1.70 -10.96 15.19
CA GLU A 92 1.96 -11.46 16.53
C GLU A 92 2.53 -10.34 17.42
N GLY A 93 1.92 -10.16 18.59
CA GLY A 93 2.31 -9.15 19.58
C GLY A 93 1.55 -7.81 19.49
N LYS A 94 0.72 -7.57 18.47
CA LYS A 94 -0.14 -6.36 18.43
C LYS A 94 -1.55 -6.70 18.90
N SER A 95 -2.03 -6.00 19.94
CA SER A 95 -3.41 -6.12 20.42
C SER A 95 -4.39 -5.90 19.27
N GLN A 96 -5.08 -6.96 18.85
CA GLN A 96 -6.01 -6.90 17.72
C GLN A 96 -7.36 -6.37 18.19
N THR A 97 -7.49 -5.05 18.17
CA THR A 97 -8.78 -4.39 18.38
C THR A 97 -9.78 -4.83 17.30
N GLY A 98 -11.08 -4.66 17.55
CA GLY A 98 -12.11 -4.93 16.53
C GLY A 98 -11.86 -4.19 15.20
N TRP A 99 -11.31 -2.97 15.27
CA TRP A 99 -10.90 -2.18 14.11
C TRP A 99 -9.82 -2.86 13.27
N ASN A 100 -8.83 -3.48 13.92
CA ASN A 100 -7.77 -4.22 13.23
C ASN A 100 -8.32 -5.45 12.50
N LYS A 101 -9.31 -6.13 13.07
CA LYS A 101 -10.01 -7.24 12.42
C LYS A 101 -10.79 -6.80 11.18
N LEU A 102 -11.32 -5.57 11.18
CA LEU A 102 -11.96 -4.99 10.01
C LEU A 102 -10.95 -4.55 8.93
N GLY A 103 -9.65 -4.49 9.26
CA GLY A 103 -8.60 -4.08 8.34
C GLY A 103 -8.14 -2.62 8.51
N PHE A 104 -8.61 -1.93 9.55
CA PHE A 104 -8.12 -0.59 9.89
C PHE A 104 -6.90 -0.67 10.79
N TRP A 105 -5.84 0.02 10.42
CA TRP A 105 -4.58 0.03 11.18
C TRP A 105 -4.05 1.44 11.31
N TYR A 106 -3.48 1.72 12.48
CA TYR A 106 -2.71 2.91 12.73
C TYR A 106 -1.49 2.51 13.53
N ILE A 107 -0.31 2.71 12.95
CA ILE A 107 0.97 2.47 13.59
C ILE A 107 1.75 3.76 13.47
N ASN A 108 2.16 4.31 14.61
CA ASN A 108 3.03 5.47 14.67
C ASN A 108 3.99 5.24 15.83
N SER A 109 5.25 5.01 15.52
CA SER A 109 6.30 4.86 16.52
C SER A 109 7.53 5.65 16.09
N SER A 110 8.08 6.44 17.00
CA SER A 110 9.34 7.15 16.79
C SER A 110 10.54 6.32 17.24
N GLU A 111 10.31 5.31 18.09
CA GLU A 111 11.36 4.51 18.72
C GLU A 111 11.21 3.01 18.41
N PRO A 112 12.32 2.25 18.29
CA PRO A 112 13.71 2.73 18.19
C PRO A 112 14.00 3.42 16.83
N ARG A 113 13.04 3.37 15.89
CA ARG A 113 13.14 3.96 14.55
C ARG A 113 11.76 4.48 14.12
N PRO A 114 11.70 5.57 13.35
CA PRO A 114 10.44 6.12 12.88
C PRO A 114 9.75 5.13 11.94
N VAL A 115 8.55 4.72 12.31
CA VAL A 115 7.65 3.87 11.53
C VAL A 115 6.25 4.46 11.58
N PHE A 116 5.67 4.64 10.40
CA PHE A 116 4.32 5.15 10.26
C PHE A 116 3.56 4.30 9.23
N TRP A 117 2.39 3.79 9.62
CA TRP A 117 1.50 3.09 8.72
C TRP A 117 0.04 3.46 9.02
N ILE A 118 -0.69 3.74 7.95
CA ILE A 118 -2.15 3.76 7.96
C ILE A 118 -2.62 2.58 7.12
N GLY A 119 -3.49 1.76 7.70
CA GLY A 119 -4.13 0.64 7.01
C GLY A 119 -5.62 0.86 6.87
N ILE A 120 -6.15 0.51 5.70
CA ILE A 120 -7.58 0.44 5.42
C ILE A 120 -7.96 -0.95 4.92
N PRO A 121 -9.23 -1.37 5.05
CA PRO A 121 -9.70 -2.61 4.46
C PRO A 121 -9.49 -2.63 2.94
N SER A 122 -8.99 -3.74 2.39
CA SER A 122 -8.65 -3.82 0.96
C SER A 122 -9.85 -3.74 0.03
N TRP A 123 -11.04 -4.06 0.52
CA TRP A 123 -12.29 -3.90 -0.25
C TRP A 123 -12.68 -2.44 -0.44
N LEU A 124 -12.18 -1.50 0.39
CA LEU A 124 -12.64 -0.12 0.41
C LEU A 124 -12.32 0.62 -0.91
N PRO A 125 -11.09 0.56 -1.46
CA PRO A 125 -10.81 1.17 -2.78
C PRO A 125 -11.67 0.59 -3.91
N VAL A 126 -11.97 -0.72 -3.86
CA VAL A 126 -12.84 -1.37 -4.85
C VAL A 126 -14.25 -0.76 -4.81
N GLN A 127 -14.83 -0.64 -3.61
CA GLN A 127 -16.14 -0.01 -3.43
C GLN A 127 -16.16 1.44 -3.92
N LEU A 128 -15.13 2.23 -3.61
CA LEU A 128 -15.02 3.61 -4.08
C LEU A 128 -14.98 3.71 -5.60
N LEU A 129 -14.24 2.83 -6.28
CA LEU A 129 -14.17 2.79 -7.75
C LEU A 129 -15.50 2.38 -8.37
N VAL A 130 -16.22 1.43 -7.77
CA VAL A 130 -17.57 1.04 -8.20
C VAL A 130 -18.55 2.20 -8.06
N LEU A 131 -18.57 2.89 -6.91
CA LEU A 131 -19.41 4.06 -6.69
C LEU A 131 -19.09 5.19 -7.68
N LEU A 132 -17.81 5.41 -7.97
CA LEU A 132 -17.38 6.40 -8.95
C LEU A 132 -17.90 6.08 -10.36
N LEU A 133 -17.87 4.82 -10.79
CA LEU A 133 -18.44 4.40 -12.07
C LEU A 133 -19.96 4.64 -12.13
N PHE A 134 -20.69 4.35 -11.05
CA PHE A 134 -22.12 4.63 -10.97
C PHE A 134 -22.42 6.13 -11.04
N ALA A 135 -21.66 6.94 -10.30
CA ALA A 135 -21.81 8.40 -10.30
C ALA A 135 -21.53 8.99 -11.69
N GLN A 136 -20.48 8.53 -12.37
CA GLN A 136 -20.16 8.95 -13.74
C GLN A 136 -21.25 8.59 -14.73
N LYS A 137 -21.78 7.36 -14.66
CA LYS A 137 -22.90 6.94 -15.52
C LYS A 137 -24.12 7.83 -15.31
N LYS A 138 -24.50 8.09 -14.05
CA LYS A 138 -25.63 8.95 -13.70
C LYS A 138 -25.44 10.39 -14.22
N TYR A 139 -24.24 10.94 -14.08
CA TYR A 139 -23.91 12.27 -14.58
C TYR A 139 -24.05 12.39 -16.10
N LEU A 140 -23.59 11.38 -16.85
CA LEU A 140 -23.73 11.36 -18.31
C LEU A 140 -25.20 11.31 -18.75
N VAL A 141 -26.02 10.48 -18.10
CA VAL A 141 -27.46 10.41 -18.40
C VAL A 141 -28.16 11.75 -18.13
N LEU A 142 -27.85 12.41 -17.01
CA LEU A 142 -28.41 13.72 -16.69
C LEU A 142 -27.97 14.80 -17.69
N ARG A 143 -26.75 14.70 -18.21
CA ARG A 143 -26.21 15.62 -19.22
C ARG A 143 -26.84 15.41 -20.60
N GLU A 144 -27.21 14.18 -20.95
CA GLU A 144 -27.87 13.88 -22.23
C GLU A 144 -29.35 14.30 -22.25
N ASN A 145 -29.98 14.45 -21.08
CA ASN A 145 -31.39 14.84 -20.93
C ASN A 145 -31.63 16.35 -20.79
N ASN A 146 -30.58 17.18 -20.70
CA ASN A 146 -30.64 18.65 -20.58
C ASN A 146 -30.04 19.29 -21.84
#